data_AF-A0A961XJ96-F1
#
_entry.id   AF-A0A961XJ96-F1
#
_cell.length_a   1.000
_cell.length_b   1.000
_cell.length_c   1.000
_cell.angle_alpha   90.00
_cell.angle_beta   90.00
_cell.angle_gamma   90.00
#
_symmetry.space_group_name_H-M   'P 1'
#
loop_
_entity.id
_entity.type
_entity.pdbx_description
1 polymer ?
#
loop_
_entity_poly.entity_id
_entity_poly.type
_entity_poly.pdbx_seq_one_letter_code
_entity_poly.pdbx_strand_id
1 'polypeptide(L)'
;MKHRTFIWFILPSAVAMLLFIAAPIVSVVFQSLYAPHEQVLVEVENCGPFGCTKSTSVDQNATQQLRDGQPLGRFVGGAIYTNRSHLAFAEIGDAWRNSDSVGAFVSAVMNLPFYSALAFTLAYTAIVTPCAIIFGFLIALAVNTLPRLLKGPMIFFSL
;
A
#
# COMPACT_ATOMS: atom_id res chain seq x y z
N MET A 1 19.33 18.25 33.59
CA MET A 1 19.24 19.63 33.04
C MET A 1 17.92 20.26 33.48
N LYS A 2 17.83 21.59 33.61
CA LYS A 2 16.55 22.27 33.86
C LYS A 2 15.59 21.97 32.70
N HIS A 3 14.34 21.60 33.00
CA HIS A 3 13.35 21.17 31.99
C HIS A 3 13.16 22.18 30.84
N ARG A 4 13.23 23.48 31.14
CA ARG A 4 13.10 24.55 30.14
C ARG A 4 14.20 24.51 29.07
N THR A 5 15.46 24.27 29.46
CA THR A 5 16.59 24.22 28.52
C THR A 5 16.56 22.95 27.67
N PHE A 6 16.14 21.84 28.27
CA PHE A 6 15.97 20.57 27.56
C PHE A 6 14.87 20.64 26.49
N ILE A 7 13.72 21.24 26.81
CA ILE A 7 12.62 21.42 25.85
C ILE A 7 13.08 22.31 24.69
N TRP A 8 13.72 23.43 24.97
CA TRP A 8 14.18 24.34 23.92
C TRP A 8 15.25 23.73 23.00
N PHE A 9 16.02 22.75 23.50
CA PHE A 9 16.98 22.00 22.71
C PHE A 9 16.34 20.98 21.77
N ILE A 10 15.31 20.25 22.21
CA ILE A 10 14.64 19.20 21.40
C ILE A 10 13.56 19.76 20.48
N LEU A 11 12.91 20.85 20.88
CA LEU A 11 11.75 21.42 20.19
C LEU A 11 11.96 21.66 18.69
N PRO A 12 13.11 22.18 18.21
CA PRO A 12 13.34 22.34 16.77
C PRO A 12 13.25 21.02 15.99
N SER A 13 13.85 19.94 16.52
CA SER A 13 13.84 18.61 15.88
C SER A 13 12.43 17.98 15.94
N ALA A 14 11.78 18.05 17.11
CA ALA A 14 10.43 17.51 17.27
C ALA A 14 9.40 18.21 16.37
N VAL A 15 9.49 19.54 16.24
CA VAL A 15 8.63 20.31 15.32
C VAL A 15 8.89 19.91 13.87
N ALA A 16 10.15 19.73 13.46
CA ALA A 16 10.48 19.27 12.13
C ALA A 16 9.92 17.86 11.84
N MET A 17 10.06 16.91 12.77
CA MET A 17 9.47 15.57 12.62
C MET A 17 7.95 15.62 12.50
N LEU A 18 7.27 16.46 13.30
CA LEU A 18 5.82 16.61 13.22
C LEU A 18 5.40 17.17 11.86
N LEU A 19 6.08 18.21 11.38
CA LEU A 19 5.72 18.89 10.15
C LEU A 19 6.01 18.03 8.90
N PHE A 20 7.11 17.28 8.88
CA PHE A 20 7.52 16.52 7.69
C PHE A 20 7.15 15.03 7.70
N ILE A 21 6.80 14.46 8.86
CA ILE A 21 6.40 13.05 8.97
C ILE A 21 4.93 12.96 9.36
N ALA A 22 4.51 13.61 10.44
CA ALA A 22 3.15 13.47 10.93
C ALA A 22 2.11 14.16 10.01
N ALA A 23 2.40 15.36 9.50
CA ALA A 23 1.46 16.07 8.64
C ALA A 23 1.13 15.31 7.33
N PRO A 24 2.10 14.72 6.59
CA PRO A 24 1.78 13.86 5.45
C PRO A 24 0.94 12.63 5.82
N ILE A 25 1.18 12.00 6.98
CA ILE A 25 0.37 10.86 7.44
C ILE A 25 -1.09 11.28 7.67
N VAL A 26 -1.31 12.43 8.31
CA VAL A 26 -2.67 12.98 8.50
C VAL A 26 -3.34 13.22 7.14
N SER A 27 -2.60 13.76 6.16
CA SER A 27 -3.12 13.95 4.80
C SER A 27 -3.56 12.63 4.16
N VAL A 28 -2.75 11.57 4.28
CA VAL A 28 -3.10 10.24 3.73
C VAL A 28 -4.32 9.65 4.42
N VAL A 29 -4.42 9.79 5.74
CA VAL A 29 -5.60 9.33 6.50
C VAL A 29 -6.85 10.08 6.03
N PHE A 30 -6.77 11.40 5.84
CA PHE A 30 -7.91 12.16 5.34
C PHE A 30 -8.30 11.74 3.92
N GLN A 31 -7.33 11.56 3.02
CA GLN A 31 -7.56 11.11 1.65
C GLN A 31 -8.11 9.68 1.56
N SER A 32 -7.75 8.79 2.49
CA SER A 32 -8.23 7.41 2.50
C SER A 32 -9.74 7.26 2.75
N LEU A 33 -10.43 8.33 3.16
CA LEU A 33 -11.90 8.39 3.29
C LEU A 33 -12.61 8.73 1.96
N TYR A 34 -11.84 9.05 0.92
CA TYR A 34 -12.34 9.40 -0.40
C TYR A 34 -12.02 8.29 -1.40
N ALA A 35 -13.00 7.99 -2.26
CA ALA A 35 -12.86 7.05 -3.36
C ALA A 35 -12.72 7.83 -4.69
N PRO A 36 -12.01 7.29 -5.70
CA PRO A 36 -11.93 7.91 -7.00
C PRO A 36 -13.33 8.00 -7.66
N HIS A 37 -13.55 9.03 -8.48
CA HIS A 37 -14.77 9.13 -9.29
C HIS A 37 -14.85 7.98 -10.30
N GLU A 38 -16.07 7.48 -10.50
CA GLU A 38 -16.36 6.50 -11.53
C GLU A 38 -16.20 7.14 -12.92
N GLN A 39 -15.63 6.38 -13.85
CA GLN A 39 -15.45 6.85 -15.23
C GLN A 39 -16.81 6.94 -15.91
N VAL A 40 -17.09 8.08 -16.54
CA VAL A 40 -18.35 8.25 -17.29
C VAL A 40 -18.26 7.44 -18.57
N LEU A 41 -19.04 6.37 -18.63
CA LEU A 41 -19.13 5.49 -19.79
C LEU A 41 -20.17 6.05 -20.76
N VAL A 42 -19.77 6.31 -22.00
CA VAL A 42 -20.66 6.78 -23.06
C VAL A 42 -20.63 5.75 -24.20
N GLU A 43 -21.80 5.40 -24.73
CA GLU A 43 -21.88 4.53 -25.90
C GLU A 43 -21.46 5.32 -27.14
N VAL A 44 -20.32 4.95 -27.73
CA VAL A 44 -19.81 5.56 -28.96
C VAL A 44 -19.90 4.52 -30.08
N GLU A 45 -20.54 4.91 -31.18
CA GLU A 45 -20.58 4.09 -32.39
C GLU A 45 -19.22 4.16 -33.10
N ASN A 46 -18.54 3.02 -33.16
CA ASN A 46 -17.27 2.89 -33.84
C ASN A 46 -17.54 2.42 -35.28
N CYS A 47 -17.50 3.34 -36.22
CA CYS A 47 -17.81 3.09 -37.63
C CYS A 47 -16.54 2.67 -38.39
N GLY A 48 -16.52 1.42 -38.86
CA GLY A 48 -15.52 0.91 -39.79
C GLY A 48 -16.04 0.85 -41.24
N PRO A 49 -15.19 0.47 -42.21
CA PRO A 49 -15.59 0.36 -43.63
C PRO A 49 -16.68 -0.68 -43.92
N PHE A 50 -17.06 -1.51 -42.94
CA PHE A 50 -18.09 -2.55 -43.05
C PHE A 50 -19.32 -2.31 -42.14
N GLY A 51 -19.46 -1.12 -41.53
CA GLY A 51 -20.60 -0.76 -40.69
C GLY A 51 -20.21 -0.20 -39.31
N CYS A 52 -21.19 0.33 -38.58
CA CYS A 52 -21.01 0.89 -37.25
C CYS A 52 -21.36 -0.14 -36.16
N THR A 53 -20.45 -0.36 -35.23
CA THR A 53 -20.68 -1.18 -34.04
C THR A 53 -20.72 -0.30 -32.79
N LYS A 54 -21.69 -0.52 -31.92
CA LYS A 54 -21.78 0.20 -30.63
C LYS A 54 -20.71 -0.33 -29.69
N SER A 55 -19.81 0.55 -29.23
CA SER A 55 -18.80 0.22 -28.23
C SER A 55 -18.89 1.20 -27.07
N THR A 56 -18.81 0.69 -25.84
CA THR A 56 -18.75 1.53 -24.65
C THR A 56 -17.35 2.15 -24.56
N SER A 57 -17.28 3.48 -24.69
CA SER A 57 -16.03 4.23 -24.58
C SER A 57 -16.09 5.15 -23.37
N VAL A 58 -14.94 5.39 -22.74
CA VAL A 58 -14.83 6.29 -21.60
C VAL A 58 -14.81 7.72 -22.10
N ASP A 59 -15.77 8.53 -21.67
CA ASP A 59 -15.75 9.98 -21.95
C ASP A 59 -14.75 10.65 -21.01
N GLN A 60 -13.58 10.94 -21.56
CA GLN A 60 -12.48 11.59 -20.84
C GLN A 60 -12.82 13.03 -20.45
N ASN A 61 -13.63 13.74 -21.23
CA ASN A 61 -13.96 15.14 -20.97
C ASN A 61 -14.96 15.26 -19.83
N ALA A 62 -16.03 14.45 -19.85
CA ALA A 62 -17.00 14.38 -18.75
C ALA A 62 -16.34 13.90 -17.44
N THR A 63 -15.42 12.92 -17.53
CA THR A 63 -14.66 12.45 -16.37
C THR A 63 -13.69 13.51 -15.84
N GLN A 64 -13.06 14.32 -16.71
CA GLN A 64 -12.20 15.44 -16.30
C GLN A 64 -12.99 16.53 -15.57
N GLN A 65 -14.16 16.93 -16.08
CA GLN A 65 -15.01 17.93 -15.44
C GLN A 65 -15.43 17.51 -14.01
N LEU A 66 -15.71 16.23 -13.80
CA LEU A 66 -16.00 15.70 -12.46
C LEU A 66 -14.79 15.76 -11.52
N ARG A 67 -13.58 15.49 -12.03
CA ARG A 67 -12.34 15.56 -11.25
C ARG A 67 -11.96 17.00 -10.91
N ASP A 68 -12.18 17.94 -11.82
CA ASP A 68 -11.93 19.36 -11.59
C ASP A 68 -12.91 19.96 -10.59
N GLY A 69 -14.19 19.55 -10.64
CA GLY A 69 -15.21 19.98 -9.68
C GLY A 69 -14.99 19.41 -8.27
N GLN A 70 -14.40 18.22 -8.16
CA GLN A 70 -14.17 17.53 -6.88
C GLN A 70 -12.80 16.82 -6.87
N PRO A 71 -11.69 17.55 -6.63
CA PRO A 71 -10.34 16.99 -6.78
C PRO A 71 -10.00 15.90 -5.76
N LEU A 72 -10.67 15.89 -4.60
CA LEU A 72 -10.45 14.91 -3.53
C LEU A 72 -11.11 13.56 -3.79
N GLY A 73 -12.00 13.45 -4.78
CA GLY A 73 -12.80 12.24 -4.99
C GLY A 73 -14.18 12.30 -4.34
N ARG A 74 -14.91 11.19 -4.39
CA ARG A 74 -16.18 11.00 -3.70
C ARG A 74 -15.92 10.63 -2.24
N PHE A 75 -16.51 11.35 -1.30
CA PHE A 75 -16.44 10.97 0.11
C PHE A 75 -17.26 9.69 0.35
N VAL A 76 -16.61 8.64 0.84
CA VAL A 76 -17.24 7.33 1.15
C VAL A 76 -17.06 6.96 2.63
N GLY A 77 -16.15 7.63 3.34
CA GLY A 77 -15.93 7.43 4.77
C GLY A 77 -15.40 6.03 5.08
N GLY A 78 -15.83 5.46 6.20
CA GLY A 78 -15.37 4.14 6.65
C GLY A 78 -15.79 2.96 5.77
N ALA A 79 -16.77 3.16 4.88
CA ALA A 79 -17.28 2.09 4.00
C ALA A 79 -16.25 1.63 2.95
N ILE A 80 -15.20 2.43 2.68
CA ILE A 80 -14.09 2.03 1.82
C ILE A 80 -13.40 0.79 2.37
N TYR A 81 -13.16 0.75 3.68
CA TYR A 81 -12.42 -0.33 4.33
C TYR A 81 -13.21 -1.62 4.39
N THR A 82 -14.53 -1.55 4.52
CA THR A 82 -15.40 -2.74 4.63
C THR A 82 -15.76 -3.35 3.28
N ASN A 83 -15.36 -2.74 2.17
CA ASN A 83 -15.67 -3.21 0.83
C ASN A 83 -14.97 -4.56 0.53
N ARG A 84 -15.50 -5.30 -0.44
CA ARG A 84 -14.99 -6.58 -0.98
C ARG A 84 -13.53 -6.54 -1.38
N SER A 85 -13.04 -5.39 -1.83
CA SER A 85 -11.65 -5.21 -2.25
C SER A 85 -10.67 -5.04 -1.08
N HIS A 86 -11.17 -4.73 0.13
CA HIS A 86 -10.36 -4.44 1.32
C HIS A 86 -10.61 -5.50 2.41
N LEU A 87 -11.41 -5.21 3.43
CA LEU A 87 -11.63 -6.13 4.56
C LEU A 87 -12.69 -7.20 4.29
N ALA A 88 -13.56 -7.01 3.29
CA ALA A 88 -14.49 -8.03 2.80
C ALA A 88 -15.22 -8.82 3.91
N PHE A 89 -15.68 -8.13 4.97
CA PHE A 89 -16.24 -8.77 6.16
C PHE A 89 -17.46 -9.64 5.85
N ALA A 90 -18.27 -9.22 4.87
CA ALA A 90 -19.43 -9.96 4.42
C ALA A 90 -19.00 -11.27 3.74
N GLU A 91 -18.03 -11.20 2.83
CA GLU A 91 -17.51 -12.35 2.09
C GLU A 91 -16.81 -13.36 3.01
N ILE A 92 -16.11 -12.90 4.04
CA ILE A 92 -15.52 -13.79 5.05
C ILE A 92 -16.60 -14.44 5.89
N GLY A 93 -17.64 -13.69 6.29
CA GLY A 93 -18.79 -14.23 7.01
C GLY A 93 -19.56 -15.25 6.18
N ASP A 94 -19.68 -15.03 4.87
CA ASP A 94 -20.28 -15.97 3.93
C ASP A 94 -19.39 -17.19 3.70
N ALA A 95 -18.08 -17.00 3.52
CA ALA A 95 -17.12 -18.09 3.42
C ALA A 95 -17.14 -18.95 4.68
N TRP A 96 -17.24 -18.35 5.88
CA TRP A 96 -17.30 -19.08 7.14
C TRP A 96 -18.58 -19.89 7.31
N ARG A 97 -19.73 -19.34 6.91
CA ARG A 97 -21.03 -20.01 7.03
C ARG A 97 -21.23 -21.13 6.01
N ASN A 98 -20.64 -20.99 4.82
CA ASN A 98 -20.87 -21.91 3.70
C ASN A 98 -19.69 -22.88 3.46
N SER A 99 -18.58 -22.77 4.21
CA SER A 99 -17.44 -23.68 4.04
C SER A 99 -17.67 -25.02 4.75
N ASP A 100 -17.66 -26.10 3.98
CA ASP A 100 -17.76 -27.47 4.52
C ASP A 100 -16.48 -27.93 5.26
N SER A 101 -15.35 -27.25 5.08
CA SER A 101 -14.07 -27.58 5.72
C SER A 101 -13.16 -26.37 5.91
N VAL A 102 -12.20 -26.49 6.83
CA VAL A 102 -11.17 -25.47 7.09
C VAL A 102 -10.36 -25.17 5.82
N GLY A 103 -10.05 -26.19 5.01
CA GLY A 103 -9.35 -25.99 3.73
C GLY A 103 -10.17 -25.19 2.71
N ALA A 104 -11.48 -25.46 2.62
CA ALA A 104 -12.39 -24.71 1.76
C ALA A 104 -12.51 -23.25 2.21
N PHE A 105 -12.58 -22.99 3.52
CA PHE A 105 -12.56 -21.64 4.07
C PHE A 105 -11.27 -20.90 3.72
N VAL A 106 -10.10 -21.51 3.96
CA VAL A 106 -8.80 -20.89 3.65
C VAL A 106 -8.68 -20.59 2.15
N SER A 107 -9.12 -21.50 1.28
CA SER A 107 -9.13 -21.27 -0.17
C SER A 107 -10.01 -20.07 -0.55
N ALA A 108 -11.21 -19.97 0.03
CA ALA A 108 -12.13 -18.84 -0.22
C ALA A 108 -11.54 -17.51 0.27
N VAL A 109 -10.91 -17.49 1.45
CA VAL A 109 -10.23 -16.28 1.99
C VAL A 109 -9.03 -15.90 1.11
N MET A 110 -8.22 -16.87 0.68
CA MET A 110 -7.07 -16.63 -0.18
C MET A 110 -7.45 -16.21 -1.61
N ASN A 111 -8.70 -16.41 -2.03
CA ASN A 111 -9.22 -15.89 -3.29
C ASN A 111 -9.55 -14.38 -3.22
N LEU A 112 -9.58 -13.79 -2.02
CA LEU A 112 -9.76 -12.35 -1.86
C LEU A 112 -8.41 -11.62 -2.08
N PRO A 113 -8.40 -10.51 -2.85
CA PRO A 113 -7.16 -9.84 -3.26
C PRO A 113 -6.37 -9.26 -2.07
N PHE A 114 -7.06 -8.75 -1.05
CA PHE A 114 -6.41 -8.20 0.15
C PHE A 114 -5.69 -9.29 0.96
N TYR A 115 -6.37 -10.41 1.23
CA TYR A 115 -5.84 -11.48 2.08
C TYR A 115 -4.71 -12.24 1.41
N SER A 116 -4.81 -12.50 0.10
CA SER A 116 -3.71 -13.07 -0.68
C SER A 116 -2.47 -12.20 -0.66
N ALA A 117 -2.61 -10.89 -0.91
CA ALA A 117 -1.51 -9.94 -0.84
C ALA A 117 -0.91 -9.85 0.57
N LEU A 118 -1.74 -9.79 1.61
CA LEU A 118 -1.30 -9.77 3.00
C LEU A 118 -0.50 -11.02 3.37
N ALA A 119 -1.03 -12.20 3.03
CA ALA A 119 -0.35 -13.47 3.29
C ALA A 119 1.01 -13.54 2.58
N PHE A 120 1.08 -13.07 1.32
CA PHE A 120 2.34 -12.97 0.59
C PHE A 120 3.34 -12.06 1.30
N THR A 121 2.93 -10.86 1.71
CA THR A 121 3.83 -9.91 2.40
C THR A 121 4.31 -10.44 3.74
N LEU A 122 3.45 -11.10 4.52
CA LEU A 122 3.81 -11.73 5.79
C LEU A 122 4.77 -12.89 5.59
N ALA A 123 4.50 -13.79 4.64
CA ALA A 123 5.38 -14.91 4.32
C ALA A 123 6.75 -14.42 3.82
N TYR A 124 6.76 -13.43 2.91
CA TYR A 124 7.98 -12.79 2.44
C TYR A 124 8.78 -12.22 3.61
N THR A 125 8.15 -11.45 4.49
CA THR A 125 8.82 -10.86 5.65
C THR A 125 9.36 -11.94 6.60
N ALA A 126 8.57 -12.99 6.86
CA ALA A 126 8.94 -14.07 7.76
C ALA A 126 10.10 -14.93 7.24
N ILE A 127 10.28 -15.05 5.92
CA ILE A 127 11.34 -15.84 5.30
C ILE A 127 12.56 -14.97 4.99
N VAL A 128 12.37 -13.82 4.36
CA VAL A 128 13.47 -12.98 3.87
C VAL A 128 14.19 -12.28 5.02
N THR A 129 13.49 -11.82 6.06
CA THR A 129 14.11 -11.13 7.19
C THR A 129 15.16 -12.00 7.90
N PRO A 130 14.86 -13.25 8.35
CA PRO A 130 15.88 -14.08 8.98
C PRO A 130 17.01 -14.44 8.01
N CYS A 131 16.72 -14.72 6.74
CA CYS A 131 17.76 -14.96 5.75
C CYS A 131 18.70 -13.75 5.60
N ALA A 132 18.15 -12.54 5.47
CA ALA A 132 18.93 -11.30 5.36
C ALA A 132 19.80 -11.05 6.60
N ILE A 133 19.27 -11.31 7.80
CA ILE A 133 20.03 -11.20 9.05
C ILE A 133 21.18 -12.21 9.08
N ILE A 134 20.92 -13.47 8.74
CA ILE A 134 21.94 -14.53 8.73
C ILE A 134 23.05 -14.20 7.73
N PHE A 135 22.71 -13.85 6.49
CA PHE A 135 23.70 -13.51 5.47
C PHE A 135 24.46 -12.23 5.80
N GLY A 136 23.76 -11.18 6.27
CA GLY A 136 24.39 -9.95 6.73
C GLY A 136 25.37 -10.20 7.88
N PHE A 137 25.03 -11.08 8.82
CA PHE A 137 25.93 -11.48 9.90
C PHE A 137 27.15 -12.25 9.41
N LEU A 138 26.98 -13.22 8.50
CA LEU A 138 28.10 -13.98 7.92
C LEU A 138 29.07 -13.06 7.16
N ILE A 139 28.55 -12.12 6.37
CA ILE A 139 29.36 -11.12 5.67
C ILE A 139 30.11 -10.24 6.68
N ALA A 140 29.44 -9.77 7.74
CA ALA A 140 30.08 -8.96 8.78
C ALA A 140 31.23 -9.72 9.48
N LEU A 141 31.07 -11.01 9.77
CA LEU A 141 32.13 -11.84 10.32
C LEU A 141 33.29 -12.00 9.34
N ALA A 142 33.01 -12.28 8.06
CA ALA A 142 34.03 -12.40 7.03
C ALA A 142 34.83 -11.11 6.88
N VAL A 143 34.17 -9.95 6.80
CA VAL A 143 34.85 -8.65 6.73
C VAL A 143 35.69 -8.37 7.98
N ASN A 144 35.26 -8.83 9.15
CA ASN A 144 36.00 -8.61 10.39
C ASN A 144 37.33 -9.39 10.45
N THR A 145 37.46 -10.52 9.76
CA THR A 145 38.71 -11.30 9.72
C THR A 145 39.74 -10.75 8.71
N LEU A 146 39.37 -9.83 7.82
CA LEU A 146 40.31 -9.24 6.87
C LEU A 146 41.36 -8.31 7.53
N PRO A 147 42.55 -8.17 6.91
CA PRO A 147 43.54 -7.17 7.30
C PRO A 147 42.95 -5.76 7.32
N ARG A 148 43.38 -4.91 8.26
CA ARG A 148 42.83 -3.56 8.48
C ARG A 148 42.79 -2.69 7.21
N LEU A 149 43.76 -2.87 6.31
CA LEU A 149 43.85 -2.12 5.05
C LEU A 149 42.71 -2.44 4.08
N LEU A 150 42.18 -3.67 4.11
CA LEU A 150 41.17 -4.16 3.17
C LEU A 150 39.73 -4.04 3.72
N LYS A 151 39.56 -3.74 5.01
CA LYS A 151 38.23 -3.63 5.65
C LYS A 151 37.38 -2.51 5.03
N GLY A 152 37.94 -1.32 4.82
CA GLY A 152 37.21 -0.18 4.26
C GLY A 152 36.62 -0.45 2.88
N PRO A 153 37.43 -0.87 1.89
CA PRO A 153 36.94 -1.22 0.55
C PRO A 153 35.90 -2.35 0.55
N MET A 154 36.09 -3.38 1.38
CA MET A 154 35.17 -4.52 1.43
C MET A 154 33.82 -4.17 2.06
N ILE A 155 33.77 -3.31 3.08
CA ILE A 155 32.50 -2.82 3.64
C ILE A 155 31.69 -2.10 2.57
N PHE A 156 32.34 -1.23 1.78
CA PHE A 156 31.69 -0.48 0.70
C PHE A 156 31.14 -1.39 -0.41
N PHE A 157 31.86 -2.46 -0.76
CA PHE A 157 31.40 -3.40 -1.79
C PHE A 157 30.30 -4.37 -1.29
N SER A 158 30.20 -4.56 0.03
CA SER A 158 29.24 -5.49 0.65
C SER A 158 27.87 -4.88 1.01
N LEU A 159 27.75 -3.55 0.98
CA LEU A 159 26.53 -2.78 1.27
C LEU A 159 25.67 -2.63 0.01
#